data_AF-A0A177KUV6-F1
#
_entry.id   AF-A0A177KUV6-F1
#
_cell.length_a   1.000
_cell.length_b   1.000
_cell.length_c   1.000
_cell.angle_alpha   90.00
_cell.angle_beta   90.00
_cell.angle_gamma   90.00
#
_symmetry.space_group_name_H-M   'P 1'
#
loop_
_entity.id
_entity.type
_entity.pdbx_description
1 polymer ?
#
loop_
_entity_poly.entity_id
_entity_poly.type
_entity_poly.pdbx_seq_one_letter_code
_entity_poly.pdbx_strand_id
1 'polypeptide(L)'
;MRSRDISAKALVAICDDDIEQFFASMKKNTPPNGTSLLDFFEKNAGWNPEISLTRVWKIYRSIHSYTRDVAVPLLRPGDTTLVEHTGSGVLKNGRMVGEISLDETLLYNAFNGESTEGKVEFFNLGSVLILGDSMSLFSYKKVYFLYL
;
A
#
# COMPACT_ATOMS: atom_id res chain seq x y z
N MET A 1 8.87 7.03 -19.25
CA MET A 1 9.21 8.04 -18.21
C MET A 1 10.71 7.98 -17.96
N ARG A 2 11.41 9.11 -17.77
CA ARG A 2 12.85 9.11 -17.44
C ARG A 2 13.02 9.28 -15.92
N SER A 3 14.14 8.81 -15.38
CA SER A 3 14.42 8.90 -13.93
C SER A 3 14.41 10.32 -13.37
N ARG A 4 14.66 11.35 -14.19
CA ARG A 4 14.60 12.77 -13.75
C ARG A 4 13.18 13.29 -13.60
N ASP A 5 12.22 12.63 -14.25
CA ASP A 5 10.82 13.09 -14.33
C ASP A 5 9.99 12.58 -13.14
N ILE A 6 10.55 11.66 -12.34
CA ILE A 6 9.86 11.00 -11.22
C ILE A 6 10.61 11.32 -9.93
N SER A 7 9.93 12.01 -9.01
CA SER A 7 10.46 12.23 -7.67
C SER A 7 10.67 10.91 -6.93
N ALA A 8 11.73 10.80 -6.12
CA ALA A 8 11.92 9.66 -5.23
C ALA A 8 10.78 9.50 -4.20
N LYS A 9 9.99 10.56 -3.97
CA LYS A 9 8.80 10.54 -3.12
C LYS A 9 7.54 10.06 -3.85
N ALA A 10 7.59 9.88 -5.17
CA ALA A 10 6.44 9.44 -5.94
C ALA A 10 5.91 8.10 -5.43
N LEU A 11 4.60 8.05 -5.21
CA LEU A 11 3.87 6.85 -4.85
C LEU A 11 3.40 6.12 -6.11
N VAL A 12 3.23 4.82 -5.98
CA VAL A 12 2.65 3.97 -7.03
C VAL A 12 1.41 3.33 -6.45
N ALA A 13 0.35 3.36 -7.24
CA ALA A 13 -0.90 2.66 -7.01
C ALA A 13 -1.33 1.97 -8.31
N ILE A 14 -2.19 0.97 -8.20
CA ILE A 14 -2.72 0.22 -9.32
C ILE A 14 -4.22 0.49 -9.38
N CYS A 15 -4.72 0.89 -10.55
CA CYS A 15 -6.16 1.01 -10.76
C CYS A 15 -6.71 -0.37 -11.09
N ASP A 16 -7.68 -0.84 -10.31
CA ASP A 16 -8.40 -2.10 -10.50
C ASP A 16 -9.68 -1.92 -11.36
N ASP A 17 -9.65 -0.90 -12.22
CA ASP A 17 -10.75 -0.55 -13.12
C ASP A 17 -10.17 0.13 -14.37
N ASP A 18 -11.03 0.45 -15.33
CA ASP A 18 -10.66 1.24 -16.49
C ASP A 18 -10.08 2.59 -16.07
N ILE A 19 -8.83 2.82 -16.49
CA ILE A 19 -8.06 3.99 -16.06
C ILE A 19 -8.65 5.30 -16.63
N GLU A 20 -9.32 5.26 -17.78
CA GLU A 20 -9.95 6.45 -18.35
C GLU A 20 -11.19 6.83 -17.56
N GLN A 21 -12.03 5.85 -17.19
CA GLN A 21 -13.17 6.04 -16.31
C GLN A 21 -12.75 6.53 -14.94
N PHE A 22 -11.66 5.99 -14.40
CA PHE A 22 -11.07 6.47 -13.15
C PHE A 22 -10.75 7.96 -13.22
N PHE A 23 -9.98 8.40 -14.23
CA PHE A 23 -9.65 9.81 -14.38
C PHE A 23 -10.86 10.69 -14.70
N ALA A 24 -11.87 10.18 -15.41
CA ALA A 24 -13.11 10.90 -15.66
C ALA A 24 -13.88 11.17 -14.36
N SER A 25 -14.03 10.14 -13.51
CA SER A 25 -14.67 10.25 -12.19
C SER A 25 -13.91 11.21 -11.27
N MET A 26 -12.58 11.14 -11.27
CA MET A 26 -11.72 12.07 -10.52
C MET A 26 -11.94 13.52 -10.95
N LYS A 27 -11.94 13.82 -12.26
CA LYS A 27 -12.17 15.19 -12.75
C LYS A 27 -13.54 15.75 -12.36
N LYS A 28 -14.55 14.89 -12.25
CA LYS A 28 -15.91 15.28 -11.83
C LYS A 28 -15.99 15.57 -10.33
N ASN A 29 -15.26 14.79 -9.52
CA ASN A 29 -15.42 14.77 -8.06
C ASN A 29 -14.32 15.54 -7.30
N THR A 30 -13.26 16.00 -7.97
CA THR A 30 -12.15 16.72 -7.31
C THR A 30 -12.28 18.24 -7.51
N PRO A 31 -12.08 19.06 -6.46
CA PRO A 31 -11.83 20.49 -6.65
C PRO A 31 -10.57 20.72 -7.53
N PRO A 32 -10.41 21.88 -8.18
CA PRO A 32 -9.35 22.14 -9.15
C PRO A 32 -7.90 22.16 -8.58
N ASN A 33 -7.69 21.71 -7.35
CA ASN A 33 -6.40 21.66 -6.68
C ASN A 33 -5.71 20.32 -7.00
N GLY A 34 -4.55 20.38 -7.67
CA GLY A 34 -3.82 19.19 -8.14
C GLY A 34 -3.18 18.31 -7.06
N THR A 35 -3.47 18.52 -5.77
CA THR A 35 -2.87 17.78 -4.65
C THR A 35 -3.80 16.72 -4.07
N SER A 36 -5.08 16.67 -4.44
CA SER A 36 -6.07 15.84 -3.72
C SER A 36 -5.76 14.34 -3.67
N LEU A 37 -5.11 13.78 -4.69
CA LEU A 37 -4.62 12.39 -4.62
C LEU A 37 -3.46 12.23 -3.66
N LEU A 38 -2.53 13.19 -3.62
CA LEU A 38 -1.40 13.14 -2.70
C LEU A 38 -1.89 13.21 -1.25
N ASP A 39 -2.82 14.13 -0.99
CA ASP A 39 -3.43 14.35 0.32
C ASP A 39 -4.15 13.07 0.80
N PHE A 40 -4.77 12.30 -0.10
CA PHE A 40 -5.42 11.02 0.22
C PHE A 40 -4.44 9.95 0.74
N PHE A 41 -3.19 9.99 0.27
CA PHE A 41 -2.13 9.08 0.72
C PHE A 41 -1.29 9.65 1.88
N GLU A 42 -1.58 10.86 2.36
CA GLU A 42 -0.87 11.44 3.50
C GLU A 42 -1.33 10.81 4.82
N LYS A 43 -0.35 10.41 5.64
CA LYS A 43 -0.57 9.74 6.93
C LYS A 43 -1.48 10.52 7.89
N ASN A 44 -1.52 11.84 7.76
CA ASN A 44 -2.24 12.74 8.65
C ASN A 44 -3.57 13.25 8.07
N ALA A 45 -3.93 12.88 6.83
CA ALA A 45 -5.04 13.49 6.10
C ALA A 45 -6.04 12.48 5.48
N GLY A 46 -5.91 11.19 5.81
CA GLY A 46 -6.83 10.16 5.30
C GLY A 46 -6.27 8.74 5.26
N TRP A 47 -4.97 8.58 5.51
CA TRP A 47 -4.37 7.25 5.54
C TRP A 47 -4.94 6.38 6.67
N ASN A 48 -5.31 5.16 6.30
CA ASN A 48 -5.75 4.09 7.17
C ASN A 48 -4.67 2.99 7.16
N PRO A 49 -4.30 2.39 8.31
CA PRO A 49 -3.40 1.24 8.42
C PRO A 49 -3.63 0.08 7.45
N GLU A 50 -4.85 -0.05 6.90
CA GLU A 50 -5.23 -1.04 5.89
C GLU A 50 -4.74 -0.71 4.46
N ILE A 51 -4.11 0.45 4.26
CA ILE A 51 -3.63 0.92 2.96
C ILE A 51 -2.12 0.77 2.86
N SER A 52 -1.63 0.03 1.86
CA SER A 52 -0.20 -0.06 1.58
C SER A 52 0.33 1.23 0.93
N LEU A 53 1.48 1.73 1.41
CA LEU A 53 2.15 2.91 0.85
C LEU A 53 3.46 2.51 0.17
N THR A 54 3.41 2.42 -1.17
CA THR A 54 4.56 2.03 -1.96
C THR A 54 5.11 3.16 -2.80
N ARG A 55 6.39 3.48 -2.58
CA ARG A 55 7.15 4.44 -3.38
C ARG A 55 7.79 3.77 -4.58
N VAL A 56 7.97 4.51 -5.67
CA VAL A 56 8.59 4.01 -6.93
C VAL A 56 9.91 3.29 -6.68
N TRP A 57 10.75 3.80 -5.78
CA TRP A 57 12.06 3.19 -5.47
C TRP A 57 11.93 1.82 -4.77
N LYS A 58 10.85 1.57 -4.00
CA LYS A 58 10.58 0.25 -3.38
C LYS A 58 10.24 -0.80 -4.46
N ILE A 59 9.60 -0.39 -5.55
CA ILE A 59 9.32 -1.27 -6.70
C ILE A 59 10.59 -1.50 -7.52
N TYR A 60 11.34 -0.44 -7.84
CA TYR A 60 12.57 -0.58 -8.63
C TYR A 60 13.56 -1.58 -8.00
N ARG A 61 13.73 -1.52 -6.68
CA ARG A 61 14.60 -2.47 -5.95
C ARG A 61 14.04 -3.90 -5.88
N SER A 62 12.73 -4.09 -5.97
CA SER A 62 12.12 -5.43 -5.87
C SER A 62 12.23 -6.22 -7.17
N ILE A 63 12.31 -5.53 -8.32
CA ILE A 63 12.51 -6.17 -9.64
C ILE A 63 13.76 -7.07 -9.65
N HIS A 64 14.80 -6.68 -8.92
CA HIS A 64 16.07 -7.40 -8.84
C HIS A 64 16.27 -8.17 -7.52
N SER A 65 15.21 -8.34 -6.73
CA SER A 65 15.29 -8.99 -5.42
C SER A 65 14.46 -10.27 -5.40
N TYR A 66 15.13 -11.41 -5.21
CA TYR A 66 14.47 -12.71 -5.06
C TYR A 66 13.82 -12.94 -3.69
N THR A 67 13.98 -12.00 -2.75
CA THR A 67 13.55 -12.12 -1.35
C THR A 67 12.62 -10.99 -0.92
N ARG A 68 12.23 -10.09 -1.83
CA ARG A 68 11.40 -8.94 -1.50
C ARG A 68 10.26 -8.80 -2.50
N ASP A 69 9.10 -9.22 -2.05
CA ASP A 69 7.82 -8.93 -2.69
C ASP A 69 7.28 -7.61 -2.12
N VAL A 70 6.57 -6.83 -2.95
CA VAL A 70 6.08 -5.49 -2.57
C VAL A 70 4.58 -5.42 -2.78
N ALA A 71 3.84 -5.03 -1.73
CA ALA A 71 2.42 -4.72 -1.83
C ALA A 71 2.22 -3.32 -2.41
N VAL A 72 1.37 -3.17 -3.42
CA VAL A 72 1.03 -1.89 -4.06
C VAL A 72 -0.47 -1.66 -3.92
N PRO A 73 -0.93 -0.49 -3.45
CA PRO A 73 -2.35 -0.28 -3.17
C PRO A 73 -3.18 -0.37 -4.46
N LEU A 74 -4.30 -1.09 -4.37
CA LEU A 74 -5.32 -1.15 -5.41
C LEU A 74 -6.35 -0.03 -5.18
N LEU A 75 -6.70 0.66 -6.25
CA LEU A 75 -7.61 1.79 -6.26
C LEU A 75 -8.75 1.55 -7.23
N ARG A 76 -9.93 2.01 -6.84
CA ARG A 76 -11.07 2.19 -7.74
C ARG A 76 -11.72 3.56 -7.51
N PRO A 77 -12.57 4.04 -8.44
CA PRO A 77 -13.40 5.20 -8.18
C PRO A 77 -14.26 4.96 -6.93
N GLY A 78 -14.30 5.92 -6.02
CA GLY A 78 -15.18 5.84 -4.85
C GLY A 78 -16.58 6.32 -5.17
N ASP A 79 -17.57 5.73 -4.49
CA ASP A 79 -18.96 6.18 -4.59
C ASP A 79 -19.21 7.45 -3.76
N THR A 80 -18.53 7.55 -2.61
CA THR A 80 -18.68 8.64 -1.63
C THR A 80 -17.37 9.39 -1.36
N THR A 81 -16.23 8.72 -1.49
CA THR A 81 -14.88 9.28 -1.38
C THR A 81 -14.26 9.48 -2.77
N LEU A 82 -13.14 10.20 -2.83
CA LEU A 82 -12.45 10.47 -4.09
C LEU A 82 -11.99 9.18 -4.78
N VAL A 83 -11.43 8.27 -4.00
CA VAL A 83 -11.04 6.92 -4.40
C VAL A 83 -11.40 5.97 -3.27
N GLU A 84 -11.55 4.69 -3.61
CA GLU A 84 -11.68 3.60 -2.66
C GLU A 84 -10.49 2.66 -2.78
N HIS A 85 -10.01 2.18 -1.63
CA HIS A 85 -9.01 1.13 -1.55
C HIS A 85 -9.70 -0.21 -1.47
N THR A 86 -9.32 -1.13 -2.36
CA THR A 86 -9.88 -2.50 -2.38
C THR A 86 -8.92 -3.54 -1.79
N GLY A 87 -7.66 -3.19 -1.61
CA GLY A 87 -6.62 -4.08 -1.11
C GLY A 87 -5.25 -3.68 -1.66
N SER A 88 -4.37 -4.66 -1.85
CA SER A 88 -3.05 -4.46 -2.45
C SER A 88 -2.70 -5.55 -3.45
N GLY A 89 -2.12 -5.18 -4.59
CA GLY A 89 -1.48 -6.09 -5.52
C GLY A 89 -0.09 -6.49 -5.05
N VAL A 90 0.24 -7.77 -5.10
CA VAL A 90 1.55 -8.31 -4.74
C VAL A 90 2.45 -8.32 -5.97
N LEU A 91 3.50 -7.50 -5.96
CA LEU A 91 4.52 -7.47 -7.01
C LEU A 91 5.73 -8.33 -6.64
N LYS A 92 6.10 -9.23 -7.54
CA LYS A 92 7.29 -10.08 -7.48
C LYS A 92 8.04 -10.04 -8.80
N ASN A 93 9.35 -9.77 -8.75
CA ASN A 93 10.22 -9.67 -9.95
C ASN A 93 9.62 -8.78 -11.07
N GLY A 94 8.98 -7.67 -10.68
CA GLY A 94 8.37 -6.72 -11.62
C GLY A 94 7.04 -7.15 -12.22
N ARG A 95 6.40 -8.22 -11.73
CA ARG A 95 5.08 -8.67 -12.18
C ARG A 95 4.12 -8.77 -11.00
N MET A 96 2.85 -8.46 -11.22
CA MET A 96 1.81 -8.79 -10.25
C MET A 96 1.58 -10.30 -10.24
N VAL A 97 1.57 -10.90 -9.06
CA VAL A 97 1.43 -12.36 -8.88
C VAL A 97 0.21 -12.75 -8.04
N GLY A 98 -0.47 -11.77 -7.46
CA GLY A 98 -1.67 -11.98 -6.66
C GLY A 98 -2.10 -10.67 -6.01
N GLU A 99 -3.14 -10.77 -5.19
CA GLU A 99 -3.73 -9.66 -4.46
C GLU A 99 -3.97 -10.08 -3.01
N ILE A 100 -3.97 -9.11 -2.11
CA ILE A 100 -4.30 -9.28 -0.70
C ILE A 100 -5.41 -8.28 -0.33
N SER A 101 -6.31 -8.70 0.53
CA SER A 101 -7.43 -7.87 1.02
C SER A 101 -6.94 -6.71 1.88
N LEU A 102 -7.85 -5.81 2.28
CA LEU A 102 -7.56 -4.74 3.24
C LEU A 102 -7.07 -5.29 4.59
N ASP A 103 -7.73 -6.31 5.12
CA ASP A 103 -7.36 -6.97 6.38
C ASP A 103 -5.96 -7.62 6.28
N GLU A 104 -5.68 -8.28 5.16
CA GLU A 104 -4.35 -8.87 4.92
C GLU A 104 -3.28 -7.80 4.71
N THR A 105 -3.64 -6.66 4.12
CA THR A 105 -2.76 -5.50 3.96
C THR A 105 -2.43 -4.87 5.31
N LEU A 106 -3.39 -4.78 6.23
CA LEU A 106 -3.17 -4.34 7.61
C LEU A 106 -2.15 -5.22 8.32
N LEU A 107 -2.33 -6.54 8.24
CA LEU A 107 -1.38 -7.50 8.81
C LEU A 107 0.01 -7.35 8.16
N TYR A 108 0.07 -7.22 6.83
CA TYR A 108 1.33 -6.99 6.11
C TYR A 108 2.04 -5.72 6.60
N ASN A 109 1.31 -4.62 6.80
CA ASN A 109 1.87 -3.36 7.28
C ASN A 109 2.42 -3.51 8.71
N ALA A 110 1.67 -4.16 9.61
CA ALA A 110 2.12 -4.49 10.98
C ALA A 110 3.42 -5.31 10.97
N PHE A 111 3.49 -6.37 10.14
CA PHE A 111 4.69 -7.20 10.02
C PHE A 111 5.92 -6.43 9.53
N ASN A 112 5.74 -5.40 8.71
CA ASN A 112 6.83 -4.59 8.19
C ASN A 112 7.22 -3.41 9.09
N GLY A 113 6.57 -3.27 10.26
CA GLY A 113 6.80 -2.15 11.18
C GLY A 113 6.38 -0.80 10.60
N GLU A 114 5.53 -0.80 9.56
CA GLU A 114 4.85 0.42 9.13
C GLU A 114 3.76 0.68 10.18
N SER A 115 3.92 1.75 10.98
CA SER A 115 3.02 2.09 12.11
C SER A 115 1.56 1.87 11.74
N THR A 116 0.90 0.93 12.42
CA THR A 116 -0.53 0.65 12.21
C THR A 116 -1.42 1.49 13.10
N GLU A 117 -0.87 2.54 13.69
CA GLU A 117 -1.64 3.51 14.47
C GLU A 117 -2.67 4.17 13.55
N GLY A 118 -3.94 4.04 13.92
CA GLY A 118 -5.04 4.51 13.09
C GLY A 118 -6.36 3.85 13.43
N LYS A 119 -7.43 4.41 12.86
CA LYS A 119 -8.79 3.92 13.06
C LYS A 119 -9.09 2.89 11.99
N VAL A 120 -9.42 1.67 12.42
CA VAL A 120 -9.91 0.58 11.57
C VAL A 120 -11.43 0.47 11.75
N GLU A 121 -12.18 0.40 10.66
CA GLU A 121 -13.64 0.26 10.68
C GLU A 121 -14.03 -1.17 10.32
N PHE A 122 -14.76 -1.84 11.21
CA PHE A 122 -15.25 -3.20 10.96
C PHE A 122 -16.72 -3.15 10.54
N PHE A 123 -17.02 -3.82 9.42
CA PHE A 123 -18.35 -3.93 8.80
C PHE A 123 -19.50 -3.96 9.83
N ASN A 124 -20.13 -2.80 10.03
CA ASN A 124 -21.35 -2.56 10.80
C ASN A 124 -21.33 -2.86 12.32
N LEU A 125 -20.18 -3.12 12.93
CA LEU A 125 -20.08 -3.43 14.37
C LEU A 125 -19.39 -2.32 15.19
N GLY A 126 -18.65 -1.43 14.53
CA GLY A 126 -17.99 -0.29 15.17
C GLY A 126 -16.59 -0.05 14.62
N SER A 127 -15.85 0.83 15.29
CA SER A 127 -14.47 1.17 14.91
C SER A 127 -13.50 0.92 16.05
N VAL A 128 -12.31 0.45 15.72
CA VAL A 128 -11.21 0.24 16.67
C VAL A 128 -10.10 1.25 16.35
N LEU A 129 -9.61 1.95 17.38
CA LEU A 129 -8.44 2.82 17.25
C LEU A 129 -7.21 2.05 17.76
N ILE A 130 -6.27 1.77 16.86
CA ILE A 130 -4.98 1.19 17.20
C ILE A 130 -4.09 2.30 17.74
N LEU A 131 -3.68 2.20 19.00
CA LEU A 131 -2.79 3.17 19.67
C LEU A 131 -1.31 2.77 19.59
N GLY A 132 -1.03 1.55 19.14
CA GLY A 132 0.31 1.03 18.96
C GLY A 132 0.30 -0.47 18.70
N ASP A 133 1.29 -0.93 17.95
CA ASP A 133 1.52 -2.33 17.63
C ASP A 133 2.99 -2.71 17.88
N SER A 134 3.24 -3.97 18.21
CA SER A 134 4.60 -4.50 18.37
C SER A 134 4.61 -5.96 17.97
N MET A 135 5.54 -6.33 17.10
CA MET A 135 5.75 -7.70 16.67
C MET A 135 7.18 -8.12 16.97
N SER A 136 7.33 -9.22 17.71
CA SER A 136 8.63 -9.84 17.96
C SER A 136 8.71 -11.18 17.22
N LEU A 137 9.63 -11.26 16.25
CA LEU A 137 9.89 -12.49 15.51
C LEU A 137 11.13 -13.19 16.10
N PHE A 138 10.93 -14.34 16.74
CA PHE A 138 12.05 -15.17 17.22
C PHE A 138 12.55 -16.07 16.07
N SER A 139 13.74 -15.77 15.54
CA SER A 139 14.39 -16.60 14.53
C SER A 139 15.35 -17.60 15.19
N TYR A 140 15.04 -18.90 15.10
CA TYR A 140 15.97 -19.97 15.47
C TYR A 140 17.00 -20.17 14.34
N LYS A 141 18.22 -19.63 14.50
CA LYS A 141 19.35 -19.99 13.63
C LYS A 141 19.82 -21.41 13.96
N LYS A 142 19.54 -22.38 13.08
CA LYS A 142 20.31 -23.64 13.06
C LYS A 142 21.69 -23.36 12.44
N VAL A 143 22.72 -23.38 13.28
CA VAL A 143 24.12 -23.38 12.84
C VAL A 143 24.49 -24.82 12.51
N TYR A 144 24.73 -25.13 11.23
CA TYR A 144 25.35 -26.39 10.83
C TYR A 144 26.86 -26.19 10.84
N PHE A 145 27.58 -26.91 11.70
CA PHE A 145 29.01 -27.09 11.57
C PHE A 145 29.26 -28.20 10.55
N LEU A 146 29.81 -27.86 9.38
CA LEU A 146 30.49 -28.84 8.54
C LEU A 146 31.87 -29.07 9.14
N TYR A 147 32.11 -30.29 9.64
CA TYR A 147 33.47 -30.79 9.81
C TYR A 147 33.92 -31.35 8.46
N LEU A 148 35.00 -30.79 7.92
CA LEU A 148 35.76 -31.35 6.80
C LEU A 148 36.62 -32.52 7.28
#